data_AF-A0A554H0D7-F1
#
_entry.id   AF-A0A554H0D7-F1
#
_cell.length_a   1.000
_cell.length_b   1.000
_cell.length_c   1.000
_cell.angle_alpha   90.00
_cell.angle_beta   90.00
_cell.angle_gamma   90.00
#
_symmetry.space_group_name_H-M   'P 1'
#
loop_
_entity.id
_entity.type
_entity.pdbx_description
1 polymer ?
#
loop_
_entity_poly.entity_id
_entity_poly.type
_entity_poly.pdbx_seq_one_letter_code
_entity_poly.pdbx_strand_id
1 'polypeptide(L)'
;MPTRLRSSNEKRTRTLIIKLLTEIQSSPKGELERPLRTRLWAMITENKNTNEQKQILTKLNIVCVQHGIGFWTKKFGNDRRIEPVLTVALQAASGAFNEADAMAVRDGFYVSLVENECYEPDEWPAMFVAHAAANSIVTAVSDVQFGADQRDQDLDPEAFEPDYLVASAFAGGLSDDGNPELRRAFWRWYLSVAVPQVISDLP
;
A
#
# COMPACT_ATOMS: atom_id res chain seq x y z
N MET A 1 10.82 -24.04 -21.57
CA MET A 1 11.46 -22.71 -21.44
C MET A 1 10.85 -21.77 -20.37
N PRO A 2 9.56 -21.80 -19.99
CA PRO A 2 9.00 -20.83 -19.03
C PRO A 2 9.55 -20.95 -17.59
N THR A 3 9.95 -22.14 -17.18
CA THR A 3 10.43 -22.42 -15.81
C THR A 3 11.74 -21.71 -15.45
N ARG A 4 12.64 -21.48 -16.43
CA ARG A 4 13.92 -20.79 -16.19
C ARG A 4 13.73 -19.28 -15.96
N LEU A 5 12.83 -18.64 -16.69
CA LEU A 5 12.52 -17.22 -16.55
C LEU A 5 11.86 -16.92 -15.20
N ARG A 6 10.88 -17.74 -14.77
CA ARG A 6 10.24 -17.64 -13.45
C ARG A 6 11.27 -17.75 -12.32
N SER A 7 12.16 -18.75 -12.39
CA SER A 7 13.23 -18.95 -11.39
C SER A 7 14.30 -17.83 -11.35
N SER A 8 14.45 -17.07 -12.44
CA SER A 8 15.39 -15.94 -12.53
C SER A 8 14.80 -14.69 -11.90
N ASN A 9 13.52 -14.39 -12.15
CA ASN A 9 12.84 -13.24 -11.57
C ASN A 9 12.68 -13.38 -10.05
N GLU A 10 12.30 -14.56 -9.56
CA GLU A 10 12.20 -14.83 -8.11
C GLU A 10 13.53 -14.59 -7.38
N LYS A 11 14.65 -15.00 -7.98
CA LYS A 11 15.99 -14.73 -7.43
C LYS A 11 16.32 -13.24 -7.42
N ARG A 12 15.97 -12.51 -8.48
CA ARG A 12 16.17 -11.05 -8.57
C ARG A 12 15.34 -10.31 -7.53
N THR A 13 14.06 -10.62 -7.42
CA THR A 13 13.15 -10.06 -6.40
C THR A 13 13.66 -10.34 -5.00
N ARG A 14 14.06 -11.58 -4.69
CA ARG A 14 14.64 -11.92 -3.38
C ARG A 14 15.92 -11.12 -3.10
N THR A 15 16.78 -10.98 -4.10
CA THR A 15 18.02 -10.19 -3.98
C THR A 15 17.71 -8.71 -3.72
N LEU A 16 16.71 -8.15 -4.41
CA LEU A 16 16.26 -6.78 -4.19
C LEU A 16 15.68 -6.61 -2.78
N ILE A 17 14.81 -7.51 -2.32
CA ILE A 17 14.25 -7.49 -0.96
C ILE A 17 15.36 -7.48 0.09
N ILE A 18 16.39 -8.32 -0.05
CA ILE A 18 17.53 -8.33 0.90
C ILE A 18 18.23 -6.97 0.91
N LYS A 19 18.46 -6.35 -0.25
CA LYS A 19 19.06 -5.01 -0.31
C LYS A 19 18.17 -3.97 0.37
N LEU A 20 16.87 -3.96 0.08
CA LEU A 20 15.93 -3.03 0.69
C LEU A 20 15.83 -3.22 2.20
N LEU A 21 15.88 -4.48 2.70
CA LEU A 21 15.94 -4.78 4.12
C LEU A 21 17.19 -4.19 4.79
N THR A 22 18.33 -4.17 4.10
CA THR A 22 19.54 -3.49 4.58
C THR A 22 19.37 -1.98 4.58
N GLU A 23 18.83 -1.39 3.52
CA GLU A 23 18.64 0.07 3.43
C GLU A 23 17.70 0.60 4.51
N ILE A 24 16.59 -0.11 4.78
CA ILE A 24 15.71 0.27 5.88
C ILE A 24 16.34 0.05 7.24
N GLN A 25 17.49 -0.62 7.41
CA GLN A 25 18.16 -0.66 8.72
C GLN A 25 18.93 0.62 9.00
N SER A 26 19.52 1.23 7.97
CA SER A 26 20.26 2.50 8.06
C SER A 26 19.36 3.74 7.96
N SER A 27 18.08 3.59 7.58
CA SER A 27 17.15 4.72 7.45
C SER A 27 16.93 5.43 8.80
N PRO A 28 17.29 6.72 8.96
CA PRO A 28 17.09 7.43 10.23
C PRO A 28 15.61 7.60 10.59
N LYS A 29 14.75 7.71 9.58
CA LYS A 29 13.28 7.83 9.73
C LYS A 29 12.57 6.47 9.74
N GLY A 30 13.32 5.37 9.62
CA GLY A 30 12.76 4.03 9.49
C GLY A 30 11.90 3.84 8.23
N GLU A 31 12.07 4.71 7.23
CA GLU A 31 11.28 4.76 6.00
C GLU A 31 11.86 3.85 4.91
N LEU A 32 10.98 3.24 4.12
CA LEU A 32 11.31 2.71 2.80
C LEU A 32 10.88 3.75 1.75
N GLU A 33 11.84 4.54 1.30
CA GLU A 33 11.55 5.69 0.44
C GLU A 33 10.81 5.30 -0.86
N ARG A 34 9.92 6.18 -1.32
CA ARG A 34 9.10 5.95 -2.51
C ARG A 34 9.87 5.51 -3.76
N PRO A 35 11.05 6.08 -4.12
CA PRO A 35 11.82 5.57 -5.25
C PRO A 35 12.25 4.10 -5.10
N LEU A 36 12.52 3.64 -3.88
CA LEU A 36 12.83 2.23 -3.60
C LEU A 36 11.59 1.34 -3.71
N ARG A 37 10.42 1.82 -3.26
CA ARG A 37 9.14 1.13 -3.41
C ARG A 37 8.74 0.99 -4.88
N THR A 38 8.80 2.05 -5.67
CA THR A 38 8.46 2.00 -7.10
C THR A 38 9.40 1.06 -7.88
N ARG A 39 10.68 1.01 -7.52
CA ARG A 39 11.63 0.02 -8.07
C ARG A 39 11.24 -1.42 -7.70
N LEU A 40 10.79 -1.65 -6.48
CA LEU A 40 10.28 -2.95 -6.07
C LEU A 40 9.01 -3.33 -6.83
N TRP A 41 8.06 -2.41 -6.95
CA TRP A 41 6.81 -2.63 -7.70
C TRP A 41 7.10 -2.99 -9.16
N ALA A 42 7.99 -2.25 -9.83
CA ALA A 42 8.43 -2.55 -11.19
C ALA A 42 9.05 -3.95 -11.30
N MET A 43 9.75 -4.40 -10.25
CA MET A 43 10.39 -5.71 -10.23
C MET A 43 9.38 -6.85 -10.03
N ILE A 44 8.46 -6.72 -9.07
CA ILE A 44 7.48 -7.77 -8.78
C ILE A 44 6.41 -7.90 -9.86
N THR A 45 6.20 -6.85 -10.65
CA THR A 45 5.28 -6.86 -11.79
C THR A 45 6.01 -6.91 -13.15
N GLU A 46 7.31 -7.24 -13.16
CA GLU A 46 8.08 -7.37 -14.40
C GLU A 46 7.43 -8.40 -15.33
N ASN A 47 7.21 -8.02 -16.60
CA ASN A 47 6.53 -8.81 -17.64
C ASN A 47 5.01 -9.01 -17.44
N LYS A 48 4.37 -8.27 -16.54
CA LYS A 48 2.92 -8.22 -16.40
C LYS A 48 2.33 -7.13 -17.29
N ASN A 49 1.15 -7.39 -17.87
CA ASN A 49 0.39 -6.34 -18.55
C ASN A 49 -0.22 -5.36 -17.54
N THR A 50 -0.67 -4.19 -17.99
CA THR A 50 -1.21 -3.13 -17.11
C THR A 50 -2.28 -3.62 -16.13
N ASN A 51 -3.20 -4.48 -16.56
CA ASN A 51 -4.26 -5.00 -15.68
C ASN A 51 -3.71 -5.95 -14.62
N GLU A 52 -2.78 -6.83 -14.99
CA GLU A 52 -2.09 -7.70 -14.04
C GLU A 52 -1.27 -6.89 -13.03
N GLN A 53 -0.62 -5.81 -13.46
CA GLN A 53 0.12 -4.89 -12.58
C GLN A 53 -0.82 -4.26 -11.55
N LYS A 54 -1.94 -3.67 -12.01
CA LYS A 54 -2.98 -3.09 -11.15
C LYS A 54 -3.47 -4.10 -10.12
N GLN A 55 -3.81 -5.33 -10.55
CA GLN A 55 -4.26 -6.38 -9.63
C GLN A 55 -3.23 -6.75 -8.55
N ILE A 56 -1.96 -6.89 -8.93
CA ILE A 56 -0.90 -7.25 -7.96
C ILE A 56 -0.72 -6.15 -6.93
N LEU A 57 -0.63 -4.89 -7.37
CA LEU A 57 -0.37 -3.76 -6.47
C LEU A 57 -1.60 -3.41 -5.62
N THR A 58 -2.82 -3.49 -6.17
CA THR A 58 -4.04 -3.35 -5.37
C THR A 58 -4.14 -4.44 -4.29
N LYS A 59 -3.81 -5.70 -4.61
CA LYS A 59 -3.76 -6.77 -3.60
C LYS A 59 -2.72 -6.47 -2.52
N LEU A 60 -1.55 -5.96 -2.89
CA LEU A 60 -0.50 -5.58 -1.93
C LEU A 60 -1.00 -4.46 -0.99
N ASN A 61 -1.67 -3.45 -1.52
CA ASN A 61 -2.25 -2.37 -0.74
C ASN A 61 -3.34 -2.88 0.22
N ILE A 62 -4.20 -3.79 -0.23
CA ILE A 62 -5.22 -4.43 0.61
C ILE A 62 -4.58 -5.25 1.74
N VAL A 63 -3.52 -6.00 1.47
CA VAL A 63 -2.77 -6.74 2.50
C VAL A 63 -2.21 -5.77 3.55
N CYS A 64 -1.72 -4.60 3.15
CA CYS A 64 -1.29 -3.56 4.08
C CYS A 64 -2.45 -3.02 4.92
N VAL A 65 -3.58 -2.66 4.31
CA VAL A 65 -4.77 -2.18 5.03
C VAL A 65 -5.26 -3.22 6.04
N GLN A 66 -5.30 -4.50 5.64
CA GLN A 66 -5.67 -5.61 6.52
C GLN A 66 -4.69 -5.77 7.69
N HIS A 67 -3.40 -5.52 7.48
CA HIS A 67 -2.42 -5.51 8.57
C HIS A 67 -2.70 -4.39 9.59
N GLY A 68 -3.16 -3.22 9.10
CA GLY A 68 -3.57 -2.09 9.92
C GLY A 68 -4.98 -2.17 10.52
N ILE A 69 -5.75 -3.24 10.27
CA ILE A 69 -7.18 -3.31 10.64
C ILE A 69 -7.44 -3.13 12.15
N GLY A 70 -6.46 -3.46 13.00
CA GLY A 70 -6.56 -3.25 14.44
C GLY A 70 -6.76 -1.77 14.81
N PHE A 71 -6.18 -0.83 14.06
CA PHE A 71 -6.37 0.61 14.28
C PHE A 71 -7.80 1.04 13.93
N TRP A 72 -8.33 0.51 12.82
CA TRP A 72 -9.73 0.72 12.43
C TRP A 72 -10.67 0.21 13.53
N THR A 73 -10.51 -1.04 13.96
CA THR A 73 -11.35 -1.65 14.99
C THR A 73 -11.26 -0.92 16.32
N LYS A 74 -10.10 -0.35 16.68
CA LYS A 74 -9.95 0.45 17.90
C LYS A 74 -10.89 1.67 17.92
N LYS A 75 -11.03 2.40 16.80
CA LYS A 75 -11.90 3.59 16.73
C LYS A 75 -13.35 3.25 16.38
N PHE A 76 -13.56 2.46 15.33
CA PHE A 76 -14.87 2.23 14.73
C PHE A 76 -15.53 0.91 15.18
N GLY A 77 -14.88 0.11 16.03
CA GLY A 77 -15.41 -1.15 16.51
C GLY A 77 -15.66 -2.14 15.36
N ASN A 78 -16.90 -2.62 15.25
CA ASN A 78 -17.33 -3.58 14.24
C ASN A 78 -17.86 -2.93 12.95
N ASP A 79 -17.56 -1.65 12.72
CA ASP A 79 -17.93 -0.97 11.49
C ASP A 79 -17.31 -1.67 10.27
N ARG A 80 -18.15 -2.03 9.30
CA ARG A 80 -17.77 -2.80 8.12
C ARG A 80 -17.61 -1.93 6.87
N ARG A 81 -17.73 -0.60 6.96
CA ARG A 81 -17.65 0.31 5.81
C ARG A 81 -16.34 0.20 5.02
N ILE A 82 -15.25 -0.26 5.65
CA ILE A 82 -13.98 -0.51 4.98
C ILE A 82 -14.03 -1.73 4.03
N GLU A 83 -14.85 -2.74 4.31
CA GLU A 83 -14.86 -3.98 3.53
C GLU A 83 -15.40 -3.80 2.09
N PRO A 84 -16.53 -3.08 1.86
CA PRO A 84 -16.99 -2.77 0.51
C PRO A 84 -15.96 -1.99 -0.31
N VAL A 85 -15.22 -1.06 0.31
CA VAL A 85 -14.20 -0.25 -0.38
C VAL A 85 -13.07 -1.13 -0.91
N LEU A 86 -12.55 -2.04 -0.07
CA LEU A 86 -11.51 -2.99 -0.50
C LEU A 86 -12.04 -3.98 -1.56
N THR A 87 -13.33 -4.35 -1.48
CA THR A 87 -13.98 -5.19 -2.50
C THR A 87 -14.06 -4.47 -3.84
N VAL A 88 -14.47 -3.20 -3.85
CA VAL A 88 -14.52 -2.36 -5.05
C VAL A 88 -13.12 -2.21 -5.65
N ALA A 89 -12.09 -1.99 -4.84
CA ALA A 89 -10.71 -1.92 -5.32
C ALA A 89 -10.29 -3.20 -6.06
N LEU A 90 -10.56 -4.39 -5.51
CA LEU A 90 -10.26 -5.66 -6.20
C LEU A 90 -11.03 -5.81 -7.50
N GLN A 91 -12.33 -5.50 -7.49
CA GLN A 91 -13.17 -5.64 -8.67
C GLN A 91 -12.75 -4.67 -9.77
N ALA A 92 -12.46 -3.41 -9.43
CA ALA A 92 -11.96 -2.39 -10.36
C ALA A 92 -10.62 -2.82 -10.98
N ALA A 93 -9.66 -3.30 -10.16
CA ALA A 93 -8.37 -3.78 -10.67
C ALA A 93 -8.52 -4.97 -11.64
N SER A 94 -9.57 -5.78 -11.45
CA SER A 94 -9.89 -6.90 -12.36
C SER A 94 -10.71 -6.50 -13.60
N GLY A 95 -11.13 -5.24 -13.71
CA GLY A 95 -12.04 -4.75 -14.76
C GLY A 95 -13.50 -5.18 -14.56
N ALA A 96 -13.86 -5.72 -13.39
CA ALA A 96 -15.21 -6.17 -13.05
C ALA A 96 -16.08 -5.06 -12.45
N PHE A 97 -15.50 -3.88 -12.16
CA PHE A 97 -16.19 -2.70 -11.67
C PHE A 97 -15.76 -1.48 -12.49
N ASN A 98 -16.70 -0.59 -12.83
CA ASN A 98 -16.41 0.58 -13.65
C ASN A 98 -15.46 1.55 -12.91
N GLU A 99 -14.46 2.08 -13.61
CA GLU A 99 -13.44 2.95 -13.00
C GLU A 99 -14.03 4.25 -12.42
N ALA A 100 -14.98 4.89 -13.11
CA ALA A 100 -15.60 6.13 -12.64
C ALA A 100 -16.47 5.88 -11.41
N ASP A 101 -17.24 4.79 -11.40
CA ASP A 101 -18.03 4.40 -10.23
C ASP A 101 -17.12 4.02 -9.05
N ALA A 102 -15.98 3.38 -9.31
CA ALA A 102 -15.00 3.05 -8.27
C ALA A 102 -14.44 4.33 -7.63
N MET A 103 -14.09 5.32 -8.46
CA MET A 103 -13.62 6.63 -7.97
C MET A 103 -14.70 7.35 -7.15
N ALA A 104 -15.98 7.27 -7.55
CA ALA A 104 -17.06 7.83 -6.74
C ALA A 104 -17.17 7.16 -5.36
N VAL A 105 -16.95 5.84 -5.27
CA VAL A 105 -16.87 5.12 -3.98
C VAL A 105 -15.66 5.60 -3.16
N ARG A 106 -14.50 5.75 -3.81
CA ARG A 106 -13.28 6.28 -3.18
C ARG A 106 -13.56 7.65 -2.57
N ASP A 107 -14.11 8.58 -3.34
CA ASP A 107 -14.30 9.96 -2.93
C ASP A 107 -15.33 10.08 -1.82
N GLY A 108 -16.44 9.37 -1.91
CA GLY A 108 -17.44 9.34 -0.84
C GLY A 108 -16.87 8.80 0.48
N PHE A 109 -16.05 7.74 0.41
CA PHE A 109 -15.42 7.17 1.61
C PHE A 109 -14.32 8.08 2.17
N TYR A 110 -13.50 8.66 1.29
CA TYR A 110 -12.44 9.61 1.66
C TYR A 110 -13.01 10.85 2.34
N VAL A 111 -14.00 11.50 1.73
CA VAL A 111 -14.68 12.67 2.32
C VAL A 111 -15.31 12.31 3.65
N SER A 112 -16.01 11.17 3.73
CA SER A 112 -16.68 10.76 4.97
C SER A 112 -15.72 10.52 6.13
N LEU A 113 -14.57 9.87 5.89
CA LEU A 113 -13.71 9.39 6.97
C LEU A 113 -12.39 10.12 7.12
N VAL A 114 -11.86 10.72 6.06
CA VAL A 114 -10.57 11.43 6.13
C VAL A 114 -10.79 12.92 6.33
N GLU A 115 -11.82 13.50 5.72
CA GLU A 115 -12.08 14.94 5.83
C GLU A 115 -13.09 15.31 6.92
N ASN A 116 -14.20 14.59 7.01
CA ASN A 116 -15.33 15.01 7.86
C ASN A 116 -15.33 14.37 9.25
N GLU A 117 -14.64 13.26 9.45
CA GLU A 117 -14.59 12.57 10.74
C GLU A 117 -13.61 13.27 11.70
N CYS A 118 -13.97 13.35 12.99
CA CYS A 118 -13.07 13.90 14.00
C CYS A 118 -12.18 12.81 14.60
N TYR A 119 -10.89 13.11 14.73
CA TYR A 119 -9.91 12.21 15.32
C TYR A 119 -9.12 12.88 16.43
N GLU A 120 -9.06 12.21 17.58
CA GLU A 120 -8.05 12.51 18.58
C GLU A 120 -6.66 12.02 18.10
N PRO A 121 -5.55 12.56 18.64
CA PRO A 121 -4.21 12.18 18.19
C PRO A 121 -3.91 10.67 18.24
N ASP A 122 -4.46 9.94 19.22
CA ASP A 122 -4.27 8.49 19.34
C ASP A 122 -5.19 7.67 18.41
N GLU A 123 -6.03 8.34 17.64
CA GLU A 123 -6.95 7.79 16.64
C GLU A 123 -6.51 8.07 15.20
N TRP A 124 -5.53 8.95 14.96
CA TRP A 124 -4.96 9.21 13.62
C TRP A 124 -4.54 7.93 12.87
N PRO A 125 -4.01 6.87 13.51
CA PRO A 125 -3.76 5.60 12.84
C PRO A 125 -5.01 5.02 12.13
N ALA A 126 -6.21 5.20 12.69
CA ALA A 126 -7.44 4.77 12.06
C ALA A 126 -7.77 5.59 10.80
N MET A 127 -7.52 6.91 10.84
CA MET A 127 -7.65 7.80 9.67
C MET A 127 -6.70 7.37 8.55
N PHE A 128 -5.44 7.09 8.86
CA PHE A 128 -4.46 6.64 7.86
C PHE A 128 -4.85 5.30 7.22
N VAL A 129 -5.39 4.35 8.00
CA VAL A 129 -5.90 3.08 7.47
C VAL A 129 -7.13 3.29 6.58
N ALA A 130 -8.06 4.18 6.95
CA ALA A 130 -9.20 4.55 6.12
C ALA A 130 -8.75 5.19 4.79
N HIS A 131 -7.80 6.13 4.87
CA HIS A 131 -7.21 6.75 3.68
C HIS A 131 -6.54 5.71 2.78
N ALA A 132 -5.74 4.79 3.34
CA ALA A 132 -5.10 3.72 2.59
C ALA A 132 -6.12 2.81 1.89
N ALA A 133 -7.25 2.52 2.55
CA ALA A 133 -8.35 1.77 1.94
C ALA A 133 -8.95 2.51 0.75
N ALA A 134 -9.21 3.82 0.88
CA ALA A 134 -9.70 4.66 -0.20
C ALA A 134 -8.72 4.66 -1.40
N ASN A 135 -7.44 4.91 -1.13
CA ASN A 135 -6.42 5.01 -2.18
C ASN A 135 -6.02 3.67 -2.79
N SER A 136 -6.43 2.54 -2.20
CA SER A 136 -6.35 1.23 -2.87
C SER A 136 -7.18 1.19 -4.16
N ILE A 137 -8.26 2.00 -4.25
CA ILE A 137 -9.03 2.18 -5.49
C ILE A 137 -8.25 2.99 -6.52
N VAL A 138 -7.51 4.03 -6.11
CA VAL A 138 -6.66 4.81 -7.02
C VAL A 138 -5.65 3.89 -7.70
N THR A 139 -4.97 3.03 -6.94
CA THR A 139 -4.07 2.00 -7.49
C THR A 139 -4.79 1.04 -8.44
N ALA A 140 -6.06 0.74 -8.20
CA ALA A 140 -6.84 -0.20 -9.00
C ALA A 140 -7.22 0.34 -10.38
N VAL A 141 -7.40 1.66 -10.52
CA VAL A 141 -7.87 2.28 -11.76
C VAL A 141 -6.78 3.03 -12.51
N SER A 142 -5.79 3.58 -11.82
CA SER A 142 -4.71 4.37 -12.43
C SER A 142 -3.55 3.52 -12.90
N ASP A 143 -2.94 3.90 -14.02
CA ASP A 143 -1.72 3.27 -14.52
C ASP A 143 -0.55 3.60 -13.60
N VAL A 144 0.18 2.56 -13.19
CA VAL A 144 1.28 2.67 -12.23
C VAL A 144 2.44 3.42 -12.86
N GLN A 145 2.84 4.52 -12.23
CA GLN A 145 4.01 5.29 -12.65
C GLN A 145 5.26 4.75 -11.95
N PHE A 146 6.14 4.10 -12.70
CA PHE A 146 7.43 3.62 -12.18
C PHE A 146 8.53 4.67 -12.36
N GLY A 147 9.50 4.68 -11.44
CA GLY A 147 10.67 5.57 -11.54
C GLY A 147 10.40 7.01 -11.12
N ALA A 148 9.40 7.22 -10.26
CA ALA A 148 9.20 8.53 -9.67
C ALA A 148 10.30 8.81 -8.63
N ASP A 149 11.11 9.84 -8.88
CA ASP A 149 12.15 10.32 -7.95
C ASP A 149 11.58 11.19 -6.82
N GLN A 150 10.27 11.45 -6.84
CA GLN A 150 9.57 12.26 -5.86
C GLN A 150 9.32 11.47 -4.56
N ARG A 151 9.58 12.11 -3.42
CA ARG A 151 9.37 11.52 -2.09
C ARG A 151 7.91 11.67 -1.66
N ASP A 152 7.49 10.88 -0.67
CA ASP A 152 6.12 10.97 -0.14
C ASP A 152 5.79 12.36 0.42
N GLN A 153 6.77 13.06 1.01
CA GLN A 153 6.55 14.41 1.56
C GLN A 153 6.31 15.48 0.50
N ASP A 154 6.64 15.18 -0.76
CA ASP A 154 6.48 16.10 -1.86
C ASP A 154 5.11 15.91 -2.56
N LEU A 155 4.29 14.95 -2.11
CA LEU A 155 2.95 14.66 -2.63
C LEU A 155 1.89 15.43 -1.85
N ASP A 156 0.81 15.78 -2.54
CA ASP A 156 -0.42 16.19 -1.86
C ASP A 156 -0.97 15.03 -1.02
N PRO A 157 -1.62 15.28 0.13
CA PRO A 157 -2.11 14.23 1.01
C PRO A 157 -2.98 13.19 0.29
N GLU A 158 -3.88 13.62 -0.60
CA GLU A 158 -4.76 12.75 -1.39
C GLU A 158 -4.01 11.76 -2.28
N ALA A 159 -2.76 12.06 -2.64
CA ALA A 159 -1.91 11.23 -3.49
C ALA A 159 -1.00 10.28 -2.70
N PHE A 160 -1.10 10.24 -1.36
CA PHE A 160 -0.30 9.33 -0.57
C PHE A 160 -0.60 7.86 -0.90
N GLU A 161 0.48 7.08 -1.03
CA GLU A 161 0.40 5.66 -1.33
C GLU A 161 -0.14 4.87 -0.13
N PRO A 162 -1.00 3.85 -0.34
CA PRO A 162 -1.57 3.09 0.76
C PRO A 162 -0.56 2.46 1.72
N ASP A 163 0.57 1.93 1.23
CA ASP A 163 1.57 1.33 2.11
C ASP A 163 2.31 2.36 2.98
N TYR A 164 2.54 3.59 2.49
CA TYR A 164 3.09 4.69 3.26
C TYR A 164 2.12 5.17 4.34
N LEU A 165 0.83 5.25 4.00
CA LEU A 165 -0.23 5.58 4.96
C LEU A 165 -0.31 4.54 6.09
N VAL A 166 -0.30 3.24 5.75
CA VAL A 166 -0.31 2.19 6.76
C VAL A 166 0.98 2.18 7.57
N ALA A 167 2.15 2.38 6.96
CA ALA A 167 3.42 2.54 7.70
C ALA A 167 3.33 3.67 8.72
N SER A 168 2.69 4.78 8.34
CA SER A 168 2.45 5.94 9.20
C SER A 168 1.45 5.63 10.32
N ALA A 169 0.44 4.78 10.07
CA ALA A 169 -0.45 4.26 11.11
C ALA A 169 0.31 3.49 12.18
N PHE A 170 1.21 2.58 11.78
CA PHE A 170 2.05 1.84 12.72
C PHE A 170 3.04 2.74 13.46
N ALA A 171 3.57 3.76 12.78
CA ALA A 171 4.46 4.74 13.39
C ALA A 171 3.74 5.72 14.32
N GLY A 172 2.41 5.83 14.23
CA GLY A 172 1.61 6.84 14.94
C GLY A 172 1.70 8.25 14.34
N GLY A 173 2.24 8.40 13.13
CA GLY A 173 2.46 9.71 12.51
C GLY A 173 3.19 9.63 11.16
N LEU A 174 2.99 10.67 10.34
CA LEU A 174 3.67 10.84 9.06
C LEU A 174 5.14 11.22 9.27
N SER A 175 6.04 10.73 8.42
CA SER A 175 7.44 11.20 8.34
C SER A 175 8.13 11.42 9.69
N ASP A 176 8.49 12.65 10.06
CA ASP A 176 9.25 12.94 11.28
C ASP A 176 8.41 12.90 12.57
N ASP A 177 7.08 12.88 12.46
CA ASP A 177 6.16 12.88 13.60
C ASP A 177 5.90 11.46 14.15
N GLY A 178 6.20 10.43 13.35
CA GLY A 178 6.00 9.04 13.73
C GLY A 178 7.26 8.36 14.31
N ASN A 179 7.07 7.29 15.05
CA ASN A 179 8.15 6.48 15.60
C ASN A 179 8.93 5.72 14.50
N PRO A 180 10.23 6.02 14.31
CA PRO A 180 11.04 5.38 13.26
C PRO A 180 11.15 3.86 13.39
N GLU A 181 11.23 3.32 14.61
CA GLU A 181 11.40 1.88 14.80
C GLU A 181 10.12 1.08 14.52
N LEU A 182 8.95 1.64 14.87
CA LEU A 182 7.67 1.03 14.52
C LEU A 182 7.43 1.10 13.00
N ARG A 183 7.77 2.22 12.36
CA ARG A 183 7.74 2.35 10.90
C ARG A 183 8.63 1.31 10.23
N ARG A 184 9.86 1.18 10.73
CA ARG A 184 10.82 0.19 10.24
C ARG A 184 10.31 -1.25 10.41
N ALA A 185 9.63 -1.54 11.51
CA ALA A 185 9.02 -2.85 11.75
C ALA A 185 7.93 -3.15 10.70
N PHE A 186 7.09 -2.18 10.36
CA PHE A 186 6.13 -2.30 9.27
C PHE A 186 6.83 -2.60 7.94
N TRP A 187 7.87 -1.84 7.56
CA TRP A 187 8.57 -2.07 6.29
C TRP A 187 9.31 -3.40 6.23
N ARG A 188 9.84 -3.89 7.37
CA ARG A 188 10.38 -5.25 7.47
C ARG A 188 9.30 -6.29 7.19
N TRP A 189 8.12 -6.14 7.80
CA TRP A 189 6.97 -7.03 7.54
C TRP A 189 6.52 -6.95 6.08
N TYR A 190 6.40 -5.74 5.53
CA TYR A 190 6.02 -5.50 4.13
C TYR A 190 6.92 -6.27 3.16
N LEU A 191 8.25 -6.12 3.32
CA LEU A 191 9.24 -6.74 2.44
C LEU A 191 9.36 -8.27 2.63
N SER A 192 9.17 -8.76 3.85
CA SER A 192 9.39 -10.18 4.18
C SER A 192 8.13 -11.05 4.17
N VAL A 193 6.95 -10.44 4.25
CA VAL A 193 5.65 -11.14 4.34
C VAL A 193 4.70 -10.68 3.24
N ALA A 194 4.34 -9.40 3.21
CA ALA A 194 3.28 -8.91 2.31
C ALA A 194 3.66 -9.07 0.83
N VAL A 195 4.88 -8.66 0.45
CA VAL A 195 5.38 -8.78 -0.93
C VAL A 195 5.48 -10.25 -1.36
N PRO A 196 6.11 -11.17 -0.60
CA PRO A 196 6.12 -12.59 -0.92
C PRO A 196 4.73 -13.23 -1.04
N GLN A 197 3.76 -12.82 -0.22
CA GLN A 197 2.40 -13.33 -0.28
C GLN A 197 1.76 -13.03 -1.65
N VAL A 198 1.78 -11.76 -2.08
CA VAL A 198 1.10 -11.37 -3.33
C VAL A 198 1.77 -11.92 -4.60
N ILE A 199 3.08 -12.16 -4.57
CA ILE A 199 3.79 -12.77 -5.72
C ILE A 199 3.65 -14.29 -5.76
N SER A 200 3.40 -14.95 -4.62
CA SER A 200 3.21 -16.40 -4.55
C SER A 200 1.78 -16.80 -4.93
N ASP A 201 0.80 -15.92 -4.69
CA ASP A 201 -0.61 -16.09 -5.05
C ASP A 201 -0.90 -15.95 -6.56
N LEU A 202 0.15 -15.84 -7.39
CA LEU A 202 0.05 -15.77 -8.85
C LEU A 202 0.22 -17.18 -9.45
N PRO A 203 -0.77 -17.69 -10.23
CA PRO A 203 -0.65 -18.98 -10.91
C PRO A 203 0.61 -19.09 -11.79
#